data_AF-A0A838Q9K2-F1
#
_entry.id   AF-A0A838Q9K2-F1
#
_cell.length_a   1.000
_cell.length_b   1.000
_cell.length_c   1.000
_cell.angle_alpha   90.00
_cell.angle_beta   90.00
_cell.angle_gamma   90.00
#
_symmetry.space_group_name_H-M   'P 1'
#
loop_
_entity.id
_entity.type
_entity.pdbx_description
1 polymer ?
#
loop_
_entity_poly.entity_id
_entity_poly.type
_entity_poly.pdbx_seq_one_letter_code
_entity_poly.pdbx_strand_id
1 'polypeptide(L)'
;IIGGGDGSIRTVAGVHCWNDLPLGVIPLGTWNHFAKDLKIPLSVEEAVAVIAAGEIRAVDLGEVNGQIFINNSSIGIYPYLVLDRERRRRREGLSKWRAMIKAGLRAVRYFPIHRLAIRVEGRVEPCRSPCVFIGNNEYRLSCLVPAFSGLD
;
A
#
# COMPACT_ATOMS: atom_id res chain seq x y z
N ILE A 1 -4.06 22.29 0.95
CA ILE A 1 -5.19 21.34 1.15
C ILE A 1 -5.46 20.64 -0.17
N ILE A 2 -5.64 19.32 -0.18
CA ILE A 2 -5.98 18.52 -1.37
C ILE A 2 -7.27 17.74 -1.13
N GLY A 3 -8.18 17.75 -2.10
CA GLY A 3 -9.34 16.87 -2.15
C GLY A 3 -9.16 15.80 -3.22
N GLY A 4 -9.21 14.53 -2.85
CA GLY A 4 -9.02 13.43 -3.81
C GLY A 4 -8.90 12.05 -3.18
N GLY A 5 -8.57 11.08 -4.01
CA GLY A 5 -8.22 9.72 -3.56
C GLY A 5 -6.73 9.54 -3.30
N ASP A 6 -6.34 8.32 -2.93
CA ASP A 6 -4.96 7.96 -2.55
C ASP A 6 -3.93 8.33 -3.63
N GLY A 7 -4.28 8.19 -4.91
CA GLY A 7 -3.40 8.59 -6.02
C GLY A 7 -3.13 10.09 -6.08
N SER A 8 -4.16 10.92 -5.90
CA SER A 8 -4.01 12.38 -5.86
C SER A 8 -3.21 12.83 -4.64
N ILE A 9 -3.50 12.23 -3.48
CA ILE A 9 -2.77 12.49 -2.23
C ILE A 9 -1.30 12.15 -2.41
N ARG A 10 -0.98 10.99 -2.99
CA ARG A 10 0.40 10.56 -3.29
C ARG A 10 1.13 11.58 -4.18
N THR A 11 0.48 12.05 -5.24
CA THR A 11 1.09 13.04 -6.16
C THR A 11 1.41 14.34 -5.44
N VAL A 12 0.46 14.86 -4.66
CA VAL A 12 0.69 16.10 -3.90
C VAL A 12 1.76 15.89 -2.83
N ALA A 13 1.69 14.79 -2.08
CA ALA A 13 2.70 14.45 -1.06
C ALA A 13 4.11 14.40 -1.66
N GLY A 14 4.29 13.86 -2.87
CA GLY A 14 5.60 13.79 -3.52
C GLY A 14 6.18 15.13 -3.99
N VAL A 15 5.32 16.10 -4.34
CA VAL A 15 5.77 17.47 -4.63
C VAL A 15 6.01 18.25 -3.34
N HIS A 16 5.21 17.96 -2.31
CA HIS A 16 5.08 18.77 -1.12
C HIS A 16 6.04 18.40 0.02
N CYS A 17 6.50 17.14 0.08
CA CYS A 17 7.37 16.64 1.15
C CYS A 17 8.71 17.38 1.32
N TRP A 18 9.03 18.31 0.41
CA TRP A 18 10.27 19.07 0.39
C TRP A 18 10.14 20.50 0.92
N ASN A 19 8.93 20.95 1.28
CA ASN A 19 8.67 22.37 1.57
C ASN A 19 8.23 22.67 3.02
N ASP A 20 8.35 21.72 3.96
CA ASP A 20 7.99 21.85 5.40
C ASP A 20 6.57 22.39 5.72
N LEU A 21 5.69 22.41 4.72
CA LEU A 21 4.31 22.87 4.88
C LEU A 21 3.41 21.70 5.32
N PRO A 22 2.39 21.92 6.18
CA PRO A 22 1.39 20.89 6.47
C PRO A 22 0.51 20.57 5.25
N LEU A 23 0.17 19.28 5.07
CA LEU A 23 -0.75 18.82 4.02
C LEU A 23 -2.13 18.50 4.61
N GLY A 24 -3.11 19.38 4.38
CA GLY A 24 -4.52 19.07 4.69
C GLY A 24 -5.14 18.16 3.62
N VAL A 25 -5.83 17.09 4.03
CA VAL A 25 -6.44 16.09 3.14
C VAL A 25 -7.94 16.03 3.33
N ILE A 26 -8.68 16.09 2.21
CA ILE A 26 -10.12 15.82 2.14
C ILE A 26 -10.31 14.53 1.32
N PRO A 27 -10.78 13.44 1.94
CA PRO A 27 -10.85 12.13 1.29
C PRO A 27 -12.05 12.02 0.34
N LEU A 28 -11.81 12.20 -0.96
CA LEU A 28 -12.84 12.17 -2.01
C LEU A 28 -12.70 10.95 -2.96
N GLY A 29 -11.81 10.02 -2.65
CA GLY A 29 -11.61 8.80 -3.43
C GLY A 29 -12.53 7.65 -3.04
N THR A 30 -12.43 6.55 -3.79
CA THR A 30 -13.24 5.34 -3.54
C THR A 30 -12.78 4.55 -2.31
N TRP A 31 -11.46 4.41 -2.13
CA TRP A 31 -10.90 3.56 -1.07
C TRP A 31 -10.39 4.36 0.14
N ASN A 32 -9.74 5.51 -0.11
CA ASN A 32 -9.22 6.44 0.90
C ASN A 32 -8.40 5.73 1.99
N HIS A 33 -7.50 4.85 1.58
CA HIS A 33 -6.68 4.08 2.51
C HIS A 33 -5.83 4.99 3.39
N PHE A 34 -5.20 6.01 2.80
CA PHE A 34 -4.39 6.96 3.54
C PHE A 34 -5.16 7.68 4.65
N ALA A 35 -6.39 8.14 4.36
CA ALA A 35 -7.24 8.79 5.35
C ALA A 35 -7.63 7.82 6.48
N LYS A 36 -7.97 6.57 6.14
CA LYS A 36 -8.29 5.53 7.14
C LYS A 36 -7.10 5.22 8.04
N ASP A 37 -5.92 5.06 7.46
CA ASP A 37 -4.69 4.74 8.19
C ASP A 37 -4.31 5.87 9.17
N LEU A 38 -4.54 7.13 8.77
CA LEU A 38 -4.32 8.31 9.61
C LEU A 38 -5.50 8.69 10.51
N LYS A 39 -6.59 7.91 10.49
CA LYS A 39 -7.84 8.19 11.22
C LYS A 39 -8.45 9.56 10.89
N ILE A 40 -8.24 10.03 9.66
CA ILE A 40 -8.91 11.21 9.14
C ILE A 40 -10.37 10.82 8.83
N PRO A 41 -11.35 11.61 9.31
CA PRO A 41 -12.76 11.38 9.01
C PRO A 41 -13.02 11.33 7.49
N LEU A 42 -13.95 10.45 7.08
CA LEU A 42 -14.29 10.29 5.66
C LEU A 42 -15.35 11.28 5.18
N SER A 43 -16.09 11.91 6.09
CA SER A 43 -16.99 13.00 5.71
C SER A 43 -16.19 14.27 5.41
N VAL A 44 -16.66 15.06 4.45
CA VAL A 44 -15.97 16.29 4.04
C VAL A 44 -16.02 17.30 5.17
N GLU A 45 -17.16 17.41 5.84
CA GLU A 45 -17.41 18.36 6.92
C GLU A 45 -16.48 18.10 8.11
N GLU A 46 -16.34 16.84 8.53
CA GLU A 46 -15.44 16.48 9.63
C GLU A 46 -13.96 16.61 9.22
N ALA A 47 -13.61 16.27 7.97
CA ALA A 47 -12.24 16.46 7.48
C ALA A 47 -11.86 17.95 7.45
N VAL A 48 -12.78 18.83 7.04
CA VAL A 48 -12.59 20.29 7.11
C VAL A 48 -12.45 20.76 8.55
N ALA A 49 -13.25 20.23 9.48
CA ALA A 49 -13.12 20.56 10.90
C ALA A 49 -11.75 20.16 11.48
N VAL A 50 -11.22 18.99 11.10
CA VAL A 50 -9.86 18.55 11.48
C VAL A 50 -8.79 19.51 10.93
N ILE A 51 -8.91 19.91 9.66
CA ILE A 51 -7.98 20.88 9.05
C ILE A 51 -8.06 22.23 9.77
N ALA A 52 -9.27 22.70 10.10
CA ALA A 52 -9.49 23.96 10.78
C ALA A 52 -8.97 23.96 12.23
N ALA A 53 -8.98 22.80 12.91
CA ALA A 53 -8.38 22.64 14.23
C ALA A 53 -6.86 22.83 14.21
N GLY A 54 -6.20 22.59 13.06
CA GLY A 54 -4.79 22.91 12.86
C GLY A 54 -3.80 21.98 13.60
N GLU A 55 -4.25 20.81 14.06
CA GLU A 55 -3.36 19.82 14.66
C GLU A 55 -2.45 19.20 13.59
N ILE A 56 -1.14 19.36 13.76
CA ILE A 56 -0.14 18.84 12.83
C ILE A 56 0.45 17.55 13.39
N ARG A 57 0.53 16.53 12.52
CA ARG A 57 1.18 15.26 12.83
C ARG A 57 2.20 14.91 11.76
N ALA A 58 3.38 14.47 12.18
CA ALA A 58 4.37 13.90 11.29
C ALA A 58 3.91 12.53 10.78
N VAL A 59 4.07 12.30 9.47
CA VAL A 59 3.72 11.05 8.81
C VAL A 59 4.90 10.67 7.93
N ASP A 60 5.33 9.42 8.05
CA ASP A 60 6.41 8.89 7.22
C ASP A 60 5.96 8.76 5.76
N LEU A 61 6.89 8.92 4.83
CA LEU A 61 6.69 8.67 3.41
C LEU A 61 7.77 7.73 2.93
N GLY A 62 7.39 6.72 2.15
CA GLY A 62 8.35 5.85 1.51
C GLY A 62 8.72 6.36 0.12
N GLU A 63 9.94 6.09 -0.33
CA GLU A 63 10.40 6.39 -1.69
C GLU A 63 10.94 5.13 -2.36
N VAL A 64 10.61 4.94 -3.64
CA VAL A 64 11.25 3.94 -4.50
C VAL A 64 11.66 4.60 -5.81
N ASN A 65 12.96 4.62 -6.10
CA ASN A 65 13.51 5.18 -7.35
C ASN A 65 13.02 6.62 -7.66
N GLY A 66 13.01 7.52 -6.67
CA GLY A 66 12.51 8.89 -6.85
C GLY A 66 10.98 9.02 -6.83
N GLN A 67 10.25 7.94 -6.58
CA GLN A 67 8.78 7.94 -6.55
C GLN A 67 8.28 7.69 -5.13
N ILE A 68 7.58 8.69 -4.56
CA ILE A 68 6.96 8.57 -3.25
C ILE A 68 5.82 7.56 -3.27
N PHE A 69 5.66 6.81 -2.18
CA PHE A 69 4.48 6.01 -1.87
C PHE A 69 4.02 6.31 -0.43
N ILE A 70 2.70 6.40 -0.25
CA ILE A 70 2.09 6.82 1.02
C ILE A 70 1.59 5.64 1.87
N ASN A 71 1.62 4.42 1.33
CA ASN A 71 1.03 3.28 2.02
C ASN A 71 1.86 2.00 1.87
N ASN A 72 2.01 1.48 0.65
CA ASN A 72 2.92 0.38 0.38
C ASN A 72 3.55 0.46 -0.99
N SER A 73 4.66 -0.25 -1.15
CA SER A 73 5.26 -0.61 -2.42
C SER A 73 5.55 -2.10 -2.43
N SER A 74 5.23 -2.78 -3.52
CA SER A 74 5.42 -4.22 -3.61
C SER A 74 5.84 -4.68 -5.00
N ILE A 75 6.66 -5.72 -5.04
CA ILE A 75 7.17 -6.36 -6.24
C ILE A 75 6.87 -7.86 -6.15
N GLY A 76 6.51 -8.48 -7.28
CA GLY A 76 6.25 -9.92 -7.36
C GLY A 76 4.76 -10.28 -7.25
N ILE A 77 4.43 -11.30 -6.47
CA ILE A 77 3.10 -11.93 -6.46
C ILE A 77 1.95 -11.00 -6.05
N TYR A 78 2.21 -10.04 -5.15
CA TYR A 78 1.16 -9.24 -4.50
C TYR A 78 0.45 -8.28 -5.48
N PRO A 79 1.16 -7.48 -6.31
CA PRO A 79 0.52 -6.70 -7.38
C PRO A 79 -0.33 -7.54 -8.33
N TYR A 80 0.15 -8.74 -8.71
CA TYR A 80 -0.61 -9.64 -9.59
C TYR A 80 -1.91 -10.13 -8.92
N LEU A 81 -1.86 -10.46 -7.63
CA LEU A 81 -3.01 -10.91 -6.86
C LEU A 81 -4.05 -9.81 -6.65
N VAL A 82 -3.61 -8.57 -6.40
CA VAL A 82 -4.50 -7.39 -6.28
C VAL A 82 -5.16 -7.09 -7.63
N LEU A 83 -4.39 -7.04 -8.72
CA LEU A 83 -4.91 -6.81 -10.07
C LEU A 83 -5.89 -7.91 -10.52
N ASP A 84 -5.59 -9.18 -10.21
CA ASP A 84 -6.51 -10.30 -10.50
C ASP A 84 -7.79 -10.22 -9.68
N ARG A 85 -7.71 -9.83 -8.40
CA ARG A 85 -8.90 -9.57 -7.56
C ARG A 85 -9.77 -8.45 -8.12
N GLU A 86 -9.18 -7.32 -8.50
CA GLU A 86 -9.93 -6.19 -9.10
C GLU A 86 -10.59 -6.57 -10.43
N ARG A 87 -9.88 -7.28 -11.31
CA ARG A 87 -10.42 -7.78 -12.59
C ARG A 87 -11.55 -8.78 -12.39
N ARG A 88 -11.48 -9.63 -11.36
CA ARG A 88 -12.53 -10.61 -11.03
C ARG A 88 -13.75 -9.97 -10.38
N ARG A 89 -13.59 -8.90 -9.58
CA ARG A 89 -14.72 -8.16 -9.01
C ARG A 89 -15.60 -7.54 -10.10
N ARG A 90 -15.06 -7.28 -11.30
CA ARG A 90 -15.82 -6.84 -12.49
C ARG A 90 -16.52 -7.96 -13.27
N ARG A 91 -16.28 -9.24 -12.97
CA ARG A 91 -16.88 -10.37 -13.70
C ARG A 91 -17.63 -11.29 -12.75
N GLU A 92 -18.92 -11.04 -12.57
CA GLU A 92 -19.84 -11.98 -11.95
C GLU A 92 -20.11 -13.17 -12.91
N GLY A 93 -20.08 -14.40 -12.40
CA GLY A 93 -20.55 -15.59 -13.14
C GLY A 93 -19.65 -16.83 -13.11
N LEU A 94 -20.20 -17.90 -12.53
CA LEU A 94 -19.85 -19.34 -12.53
C LEU A 94 -18.53 -19.82 -13.18
N SER A 95 -17.42 -19.79 -12.42
CA SER A 95 -16.43 -20.89 -12.39
C SER A 95 -15.44 -20.73 -11.21
N LYS A 96 -15.93 -20.26 -10.05
CA LYS A 96 -15.07 -19.75 -8.95
C LYS A 96 -13.91 -20.69 -8.61
N TRP A 97 -14.17 -21.98 -8.46
CA TRP A 97 -13.15 -22.97 -8.12
C TRP A 97 -12.20 -23.30 -9.29
N ARG A 98 -12.70 -23.48 -10.52
CA ARG A 98 -11.84 -23.82 -11.68
C ARG A 98 -10.98 -22.63 -12.12
N ALA A 99 -11.52 -21.41 -12.03
CA ALA A 99 -10.77 -20.18 -12.23
C ALA A 99 -9.71 -19.97 -11.14
N MET A 100 -10.01 -20.35 -9.89
CA MET A 100 -9.05 -20.31 -8.79
C MET A 100 -7.93 -21.34 -8.96
N ILE A 101 -8.25 -22.59 -9.34
CA ILE A 101 -7.25 -23.62 -9.64
C ILE A 101 -6.39 -23.23 -10.86
N LYS A 102 -7.00 -22.82 -11.98
CA LYS A 102 -6.22 -22.40 -13.16
C LYS A 102 -5.32 -21.21 -12.85
N ALA A 103 -5.79 -20.26 -12.05
CA ALA A 103 -4.99 -19.14 -11.63
C ALA A 103 -3.88 -19.56 -10.67
N GLY A 104 -4.15 -20.44 -9.70
CA GLY A 104 -3.15 -21.02 -8.80
C GLY A 104 -2.07 -21.80 -9.54
N LEU A 105 -2.44 -22.61 -10.53
CA LEU A 105 -1.50 -23.38 -11.34
C LEU A 105 -0.64 -22.48 -12.24
N ARG A 106 -1.24 -21.43 -12.81
CA ARG A 106 -0.55 -20.45 -13.66
C ARG A 106 0.36 -19.54 -12.83
N ALA A 107 -0.09 -19.19 -11.62
CA ALA A 107 0.68 -18.53 -10.59
C ALA A 107 1.97 -19.31 -10.31
N VAL A 108 1.87 -20.58 -9.89
CA VAL A 108 3.03 -21.44 -9.57
C VAL A 108 4.04 -21.52 -10.71
N ARG A 109 3.59 -21.48 -11.98
CA ARG A 109 4.45 -21.57 -13.16
C ARG A 109 5.11 -20.24 -13.58
N TYR A 110 4.65 -19.11 -13.04
CA TYR A 110 5.16 -17.76 -13.33
C TYR A 110 5.89 -17.11 -12.13
N PHE A 111 6.24 -17.88 -11.08
CA PHE A 111 6.93 -17.36 -9.90
C PHE A 111 8.43 -17.63 -9.92
N PRO A 112 9.23 -16.86 -10.68
CA PRO A 112 10.67 -16.89 -10.48
C PRO A 112 10.94 -16.44 -9.04
N ILE A 113 11.57 -17.33 -8.27
CA ILE A 113 12.15 -16.95 -6.98
C ILE A 113 13.26 -15.94 -7.29
N HIS A 114 13.03 -14.69 -6.95
CA HIS A 114 14.01 -13.64 -7.16
C HIS A 114 15.11 -13.79 -6.11
N ARG A 115 16.38 -13.74 -6.54
CA ARG A 115 17.50 -13.52 -5.63
C ARG A 115 17.59 -12.02 -5.38
N LEU A 116 17.51 -11.64 -4.12
CA LEU A 116 17.44 -10.27 -3.67
C LEU A 116 18.54 -10.05 -2.63
N ALA A 117 18.99 -8.82 -2.50
CA ALA A 117 19.81 -8.38 -1.38
C ALA A 117 19.06 -7.24 -0.71
N ILE A 118 18.63 -7.46 0.52
CA ILE A 118 17.94 -6.44 1.31
C ILE A 118 19.00 -5.76 2.16
N ARG A 119 19.10 -4.43 2.05
CA ARG A 119 19.97 -3.63 2.91
C ARG A 119 19.11 -2.84 3.89
N VAL A 120 19.28 -3.10 5.18
CA VAL A 120 18.64 -2.37 6.28
C VAL A 120 19.73 -1.93 7.25
N GLU A 121 19.80 -0.63 7.57
CA GLU A 121 20.75 -0.08 8.55
C GLU A 121 22.22 -0.52 8.30
N GLY A 122 22.61 -0.58 7.03
CA GLY A 122 23.97 -1.00 6.61
C GLY A 122 24.22 -2.50 6.61
N ARG A 123 23.32 -3.33 7.16
CA ARG A 123 23.38 -4.79 7.05
C ARG A 123 22.79 -5.24 5.73
N VAL A 124 23.49 -6.12 5.01
CA VAL A 124 23.01 -6.70 3.76
C VAL A 124 22.67 -8.17 3.99
N GLU A 125 21.41 -8.52 3.79
CA GLU A 125 20.93 -9.89 3.88
C GLU A 125 20.52 -10.40 2.49
N PRO A 126 21.20 -11.42 1.95
CA PRO A 126 20.76 -12.06 0.72
C PRO A 126 19.53 -12.91 1.02
N CYS A 127 18.46 -12.71 0.26
CA CYS A 127 17.24 -13.49 0.41
C CYS A 127 16.71 -13.98 -0.94
N ARG A 128 15.86 -14.99 -0.87
CA ARG A 128 15.20 -15.59 -2.03
C ARG A 128 13.71 -15.55 -1.79
N SER A 129 13.00 -14.73 -2.55
CA SER A 129 11.57 -14.57 -2.36
C SER A 129 10.83 -14.42 -3.69
N PRO A 130 9.60 -14.97 -3.81
CA PRO A 130 8.72 -14.68 -4.95
C PRO A 130 8.09 -13.28 -4.87
N CYS A 131 8.23 -12.57 -3.74
CA CYS A 131 7.73 -11.21 -3.59
C CYS A 131 8.49 -10.38 -2.55
N VAL A 132 8.41 -9.06 -2.70
CA VAL A 132 8.86 -8.08 -1.72
C VAL A 132 7.70 -7.15 -1.45
N PHE A 133 7.45 -6.88 -0.18
CA PHE A 133 6.44 -5.93 0.26
C PHE A 133 7.09 -4.98 1.27
N ILE A 134 6.95 -3.68 1.02
CA ILE A 134 7.41 -2.62 1.89
C ILE A 134 6.16 -1.82 2.28
N GLY A 135 5.78 -1.89 3.55
CA GLY A 135 4.67 -1.13 4.11
C GLY A 135 5.18 0.08 4.86
N ASN A 136 4.47 1.20 4.75
CA ASN A 136 4.69 2.43 5.51
C ASN A 136 3.62 2.64 6.61
N ASN A 137 2.54 1.85 6.57
CA ASN A 137 1.46 1.87 7.56
C ASN A 137 1.32 0.48 8.21
N GLU A 138 0.57 0.38 9.31
CA GLU A 138 0.32 -0.90 10.00
C GLU A 138 -0.55 -1.82 9.11
N TYR A 139 0.10 -2.64 8.27
CA TYR A 139 -0.57 -3.67 7.49
C TYR A 139 -0.86 -4.89 8.37
N ARG A 140 -2.10 -5.01 8.85
CA ARG A 140 -2.58 -6.32 9.34
C ARG A 140 -2.83 -7.25 8.16
N LEU A 141 -1.80 -8.00 7.77
CA LEU A 141 -1.93 -9.15 6.86
C LEU A 141 -2.61 -10.32 7.60
N SER A 142 -3.91 -10.20 7.89
CA SER A 142 -4.68 -11.20 8.64
C SER A 142 -4.92 -12.52 7.91
N CYS A 143 -4.23 -12.81 6.80
CA CYS A 143 -4.58 -13.96 5.96
C CYS A 143 -3.44 -14.88 5.52
N LEU A 144 -2.14 -14.59 5.66
CA LEU A 144 -1.15 -15.43 4.94
C LEU A 144 0.28 -15.53 5.50
N VAL A 145 0.55 -15.19 6.76
CA VAL A 145 1.88 -15.46 7.35
C VAL A 145 1.71 -15.95 8.79
N PRO A 146 2.23 -17.15 9.16
CA PRO A 146 2.46 -17.47 10.57
C PRO A 146 3.44 -16.43 11.11
N ALA A 147 3.09 -15.78 12.21
CA ALA A 147 3.95 -14.82 12.88
C ALA A 147 5.35 -15.43 13.09
N PHE A 148 6.36 -14.89 12.42
CA PHE A 148 7.73 -15.02 12.90
C PHE A 148 7.85 -14.10 14.10
N SER A 149 7.54 -14.66 15.26
CA SER A 149 7.95 -14.15 16.55
C SER A 149 9.37 -14.64 16.80
N GLY A 150 10.29 -13.71 17.01
CA GLY A 150 11.68 -14.00 17.35
C GLY A 150 12.65 -13.12 16.59
N LEU A 151 13.00 -11.98 17.16
CA LEU A 151 14.33 -11.69 17.71
C LEU A 151 14.30 -10.24 18.24
N ASP A 152 14.40 -10.18 19.57
CA ASP A 152 14.67 -9.06 20.50
C ASP A 152 13.73 -7.85 20.54
#